data_AF-A0A822B3A0-F1
#
_entry.id   AF-A0A822B3A0-F1
#
_cell.length_a   1.000
_cell.length_b   1.000
_cell.length_c   1.000
_cell.angle_alpha   90.00
_cell.angle_beta   90.00
_cell.angle_gamma   90.00
#
_symmetry.space_group_name_H-M   'P 1'
#
loop_
_entity.id
_entity.type
_entity.pdbx_description
1 polymer ?
#
loop_
_entity_poly.entity_id
_entity_poly.type
_entity_poly.pdbx_seq_one_letter_code
_entity_poly.pdbx_strand_id
1 'polypeptide(L)'
;MCKLQVKCDSQDNVNLKLNGSSNLHPYHLILASLALHVIVGHEKRSLEESKLRYRILFELLFRNLVDDGNGHLIVGDHSGSLGMFEQMKLMEECGFVDVECVWRERDMFVIGGRRRGKDEMS
;
A
#
# COMPACT_ATOMS: atom_id res chain seq x y z
N MET A 1 -11.47 -15.04 3.83
CA MET A 1 -11.09 -14.05 2.81
C MET A 1 -11.50 -12.68 3.31
N CYS A 2 -10.55 -11.82 3.70
CA CYS A 2 -10.86 -10.45 4.12
C CYS A 2 -11.05 -9.55 2.90
N LYS A 3 -12.04 -8.66 2.97
CA LYS A 3 -12.39 -7.74 1.89
C LYS A 3 -12.02 -6.33 2.31
N LEU A 4 -11.19 -5.66 1.50
CA LEU A 4 -11.01 -4.22 1.63
C LEU A 4 -12.30 -3.54 1.18
N GLN A 5 -12.93 -2.80 2.09
CA GLN A 5 -14.03 -1.91 1.74
C GLN A 5 -13.48 -0.49 1.61
N VAL A 6 -13.60 0.04 0.39
CA VAL A 6 -13.36 1.44 0.09
C VAL A 6 -14.71 2.16 0.19
N LYS A 7 -14.82 3.12 1.12
CA LYS A 7 -15.93 4.08 1.11
C LYS A 7 -15.35 5.45 0.83
N CYS A 8 -15.72 6.04 -0.29
CA CYS A 8 -15.53 7.46 -0.55
C CYS A 8 -16.75 8.20 0.01
N ASP A 9 -16.54 9.18 0.87
CA ASP A 9 -17.59 10.11 1.27
C ASP A 9 -17.70 11.27 0.27
N SER A 10 -18.75 12.08 0.40
CA SER A 10 -19.08 13.19 -0.51
C SER A 10 -18.05 14.33 -0.53
N GLN A 11 -16.97 14.22 0.24
CA GLN A 11 -15.84 15.15 0.31
C GLN A 11 -14.53 14.53 -0.18
N ASP A 12 -14.60 13.42 -0.93
CA ASP A 12 -13.43 12.73 -1.48
C ASP A 12 -12.46 12.15 -0.43
N ASN A 13 -12.84 12.06 0.85
CA ASN A 13 -12.00 11.41 1.84
C ASN A 13 -12.09 9.89 1.65
N VAL A 14 -10.93 9.27 1.43
CA VAL A 14 -10.85 7.82 1.24
C VAL A 14 -10.84 7.16 2.62
N ASN A 15 -12.02 6.74 3.08
CA ASN A 15 -12.15 5.94 4.29
C ASN A 15 -11.98 4.45 3.94
N LEU A 16 -10.78 3.94 4.17
CA LEU A 16 -10.42 2.55 3.90
C LEU A 16 -10.52 1.73 5.18
N LYS A 17 -11.41 0.74 5.19
CA LYS A 17 -11.51 -0.25 6.27
C LYS A 17 -11.31 -1.66 5.73
N LEU A 18 -10.43 -2.39 6.39
CA LEU A 18 -10.31 -3.85 6.21
C LEU A 18 -11.30 -4.50 7.17
N ASN A 19 -12.30 -5.20 6.66
CA ASN A 19 -13.26 -5.92 7.49
C ASN A 19 -12.74 -7.34 7.75
N GLY A 20 -12.56 -7.67 9.04
CA GLY A 20 -12.31 -9.02 9.51
C GLY A 20 -11.14 -9.11 10.47
N SER A 21 -11.44 -9.69 11.65
CA SER A 21 -10.57 -10.04 12.77
C SER A 21 -10.40 -8.99 13.88
N SER A 22 -10.70 -9.45 15.10
CA SER A 22 -10.47 -8.83 16.40
C SER A 22 -8.99 -8.82 16.84
N ASN A 23 -8.08 -9.27 15.98
CA ASN A 23 -6.65 -9.29 16.27
C ASN A 23 -5.97 -8.07 15.63
N LEU A 24 -5.22 -7.31 16.44
CA LEU A 24 -4.24 -6.36 15.92
C LEU A 24 -3.28 -7.14 14.99
N HIS A 25 -3.19 -6.75 13.72
CA HIS A 25 -2.22 -7.28 12.73
C HIS A 25 -2.44 -8.72 12.21
N PRO A 26 -3.51 -9.00 11.44
CA PRO A 26 -3.86 -10.39 11.09
C PRO A 26 -3.14 -10.98 9.86
N TYR A 27 -2.35 -10.22 9.08
CA TYR A 27 -1.85 -10.69 7.79
C TYR A 27 -0.33 -10.85 7.71
N HIS A 28 0.14 -12.02 7.27
CA HIS A 28 1.55 -12.25 6.92
C HIS A 28 1.86 -11.78 5.49
N LEU A 29 0.88 -11.76 4.61
CA LEU A 29 1.01 -11.34 3.22
C LEU A 29 -0.23 -10.56 2.79
N ILE A 30 -0.01 -9.42 2.16
CA ILE A 30 -1.00 -8.67 1.40
C ILE A 30 -0.54 -8.63 -0.05
N LEU A 31 -1.39 -9.12 -0.95
CA LEU A 31 -1.20 -9.01 -2.39
C LEU A 31 -2.20 -8.01 -2.96
N ALA A 32 -1.70 -6.91 -3.53
CA ALA A 32 -2.49 -5.91 -4.22
C ALA A 32 -2.19 -5.98 -5.73
N SER A 33 -3.11 -6.55 -6.50
CA SER A 33 -2.97 -6.68 -7.96
C SER A 33 -3.99 -5.79 -8.67
N LEU A 34 -3.50 -4.87 -9.52
CA LEU A 34 -4.30 -3.90 -10.28
C LEU A 34 -5.37 -3.18 -9.45
N ALA A 35 -5.03 -2.88 -8.19
CA ALA A 35 -5.99 -2.41 -7.19
C ALA A 35 -5.68 -1.00 -6.71
N LEU A 36 -4.43 -0.67 -6.40
CA LEU A 36 -4.11 0.58 -5.71
C LEU A 36 -4.33 1.77 -6.64
N HIS A 37 -3.95 1.66 -7.91
CA HIS A 37 -4.18 2.74 -8.88
C HIS A 37 -5.67 3.05 -9.09
N VAL A 38 -6.54 2.05 -9.00
CA VAL A 38 -8.01 2.23 -9.09
C VAL A 38 -8.54 2.91 -7.83
N ILE A 39 -8.04 2.51 -6.65
CA ILE A 39 -8.47 3.06 -5.36
C ILE A 39 -8.03 4.53 -5.21
N VAL A 40 -6.80 4.85 -5.62
CA VAL A 40 -6.33 6.23 -5.69
C VAL A 40 -7.09 7.00 -6.77
N GLY A 41 -7.40 6.34 -7.88
CA GLY A 41 -8.19 6.82 -9.01
C GLY A 41 -7.36 7.41 -10.15
N HIS A 42 -7.88 7.30 -11.37
CA HIS A 42 -7.19 7.67 -12.62
C HIS A 42 -7.30 9.14 -13.02
N GLU A 43 -8.12 9.93 -12.33
CA GLU A 43 -8.39 11.31 -12.74
C GLU A 43 -7.17 12.21 -12.54
N LYS A 44 -7.14 13.35 -13.26
CA LYS A 44 -6.07 14.37 -13.16
C LYS A 44 -6.07 15.01 -11.77
N ARG A 45 -5.53 14.30 -10.79
CA ARG A 45 -5.20 14.81 -9.46
C ARG A 45 -3.83 15.47 -9.50
N SER A 46 -3.61 16.40 -8.59
CA SER A 46 -2.25 16.90 -8.37
C SER A 46 -1.33 15.77 -7.91
N LEU A 47 -0.02 15.94 -8.12
CA LEU A 47 0.99 15.01 -7.64
C LEU A 47 0.89 14.83 -6.11
N GLU A 48 0.70 15.94 -5.39
CA GLU A 48 0.60 15.95 -3.92
C GLU A 48 -0.62 15.19 -3.40
N GLU A 49 -1.79 15.35 -4.03
CA GLU A 49 -2.98 14.58 -3.66
C GLU A 49 -2.79 13.09 -3.92
N SER A 50 -2.15 12.73 -5.04
CA SER A 50 -1.83 11.34 -5.36
C SER A 50 -0.88 10.74 -4.33
N LYS A 51 0.19 11.46 -3.99
CA LYS A 51 1.14 11.06 -2.93
C LYS A 51 0.45 10.85 -1.59
N LEU A 52 -0.41 11.78 -1.16
CA LEU A 52 -1.14 11.68 0.10
C LEU A 52 -2.04 10.44 0.14
N ARG A 53 -2.78 10.15 -0.93
CA ARG A 53 -3.66 8.97 -1.00
C ARG A 53 -2.89 7.65 -1.00
N TYR A 54 -1.79 7.57 -1.75
CA TYR A 54 -0.90 6.41 -1.71
C TYR A 54 -0.28 6.22 -0.33
N ARG A 55 0.14 7.30 0.34
CA ARG A 55 0.65 7.25 1.72
C ARG A 55 -0.38 6.65 2.68
N ILE A 56 -1.61 7.17 2.67
CA ILE A 56 -2.71 6.65 3.52
C ILE A 56 -2.96 5.15 3.24
N LEU A 57 -2.92 4.75 1.96
CA LEU A 57 -3.03 3.34 1.56
C LEU A 57 -1.88 2.50 2.14
N PHE A 58 -0.63 2.92 1.95
CA PHE A 58 0.51 2.16 2.43
C PHE A 58 0.56 2.08 3.96
N GLU A 59 0.23 3.14 4.68
CA GLU A 59 0.10 3.13 6.15
C GLU A 59 -0.99 2.16 6.62
N LEU A 60 -2.13 2.13 5.93
CA LEU A 60 -3.21 1.18 6.20
C LEU A 60 -2.78 -0.27 5.97
N LEU A 61 -2.10 -0.55 4.86
CA LEU A 61 -1.63 -1.90 4.55
C LEU A 61 -0.55 -2.31 5.55
N PHE A 62 0.40 -1.42 5.82
CA PHE A 62 1.47 -1.60 6.80
C PHE A 62 0.90 -1.99 8.16
N ARG A 63 -0.03 -1.19 8.72
CA ARG A 63 -0.61 -1.45 10.05
C ARG A 63 -1.44 -2.73 10.13
N ASN A 64 -1.77 -3.37 9.01
CA ASN A 64 -2.52 -4.63 8.99
C ASN A 64 -1.62 -5.86 8.80
N LEU A 65 -0.35 -5.66 8.46
CA LEU A 65 0.65 -6.73 8.46
C LEU A 65 1.10 -7.05 9.89
N VAL A 66 1.44 -8.33 10.12
CA VAL A 66 2.14 -8.80 11.33
C VAL A 66 3.41 -7.98 11.56
N ASP A 67 3.72 -7.71 12.83
CA ASP A 67 4.77 -6.79 13.27
C ASP A 67 6.01 -7.49 13.85
N ASP A 68 6.09 -8.82 13.68
CA ASP A 68 7.21 -9.69 14.03
C ASP A 68 8.35 -9.66 13.00
N GLY A 69 8.25 -8.78 11.99
CA GLY A 69 9.20 -8.67 10.90
C GLY A 69 8.92 -9.60 9.71
N ASN A 70 7.88 -10.43 9.74
CA ASN A 70 7.55 -11.39 8.67
C ASN A 70 6.39 -10.95 7.76
N GLY A 71 5.84 -9.75 7.97
CA GLY A 71 4.74 -9.22 7.16
C GLY A 71 5.21 -8.71 5.80
N HIS A 72 4.57 -9.12 4.71
CA HIS A 72 4.95 -8.70 3.35
C HIS A 72 3.82 -8.02 2.60
N LEU A 73 4.14 -6.95 1.87
CA LEU A 73 3.28 -6.34 0.87
C LEU A 73 3.89 -6.60 -0.51
N ILE A 74 3.07 -7.12 -1.42
CA ILE A 74 3.39 -7.24 -2.85
C ILE A 74 2.35 -6.46 -3.64
N VAL A 75 2.81 -5.56 -4.50
CA VAL A 75 2.00 -4.70 -5.36
C VAL A 75 2.35 -5.00 -6.81
N GLY A 76 1.40 -5.58 -7.54
CA GLY A 76 1.49 -5.73 -8.99
C GLY A 76 0.53 -4.74 -9.64
N ASP A 77 1.01 -3.61 -10.13
CA ASP A 77 0.14 -2.51 -10.50
C ASP A 77 0.63 -1.68 -11.70
N HIS A 78 -0.23 -0.76 -12.15
CA HIS A 78 0.04 0.28 -13.13
C HIS A 78 0.42 1.59 -12.42
N SER A 79 1.28 2.41 -13.04
CA SER A 79 1.75 3.69 -12.49
C SER A 79 0.62 4.68 -12.19
N GLY A 80 -0.49 4.65 -12.92
CA GLY A 80 -1.66 5.47 -12.61
C GLY A 80 -1.33 6.95 -12.46
N SER A 81 -1.72 7.56 -11.34
CA SER A 81 -1.44 8.96 -11.03
C SER A 81 -0.11 9.21 -10.27
N LEU A 82 0.65 8.16 -9.95
CA LEU A 82 1.93 8.28 -9.23
C LEU A 82 2.94 7.22 -9.70
N GLY A 83 4.08 7.65 -10.24
CA GLY A 83 5.10 6.74 -10.77
C GLY A 83 5.63 5.72 -9.75
N MET A 84 6.01 4.54 -10.23
CA MET A 84 6.50 3.41 -9.41
C MET A 84 7.58 3.81 -8.39
N PHE A 85 8.56 4.61 -8.79
CA PHE A 85 9.65 5.02 -7.89
C PHE A 85 9.14 5.81 -6.68
N GLU A 86 8.20 6.73 -6.90
CA GLU A 86 7.57 7.50 -5.82
C GLU A 86 6.73 6.59 -4.91
N GLN A 87 6.03 5.60 -5.47
CA GLN A 87 5.32 4.60 -4.67
C GLN A 87 6.28 3.81 -3.77
N MET A 88 7.43 3.36 -4.31
CA MET A 88 8.46 2.67 -3.53
C MET A 88 9.04 3.55 -2.41
N LYS A 89 9.31 4.84 -2.69
CA LYS A 89 9.77 5.80 -1.68
C LYS A 89 8.73 5.98 -0.57
N LEU A 90 7.45 6.08 -0.92
CA LEU A 90 6.38 6.14 0.07
C LEU A 90 6.28 4.86 0.90
N MET A 91 6.54 3.68 0.33
CA MET A 91 6.62 2.44 1.11
C MET A 91 7.75 2.52 2.16
N GLU A 92 8.96 2.93 1.77
CA GLU A 92 10.07 3.12 2.70
C GLU A 92 9.71 4.12 3.81
N GLU A 93 9.09 5.25 3.45
CA GLU A 93 8.63 6.27 4.42
C GLU A 93 7.56 5.74 5.38
N CYS A 94 6.75 4.76 4.96
CA CYS A 94 5.76 4.10 5.82
C CYS A 94 6.36 3.01 6.73
N GLY A 95 7.67 2.74 6.62
CA GLY A 95 8.38 1.77 7.44
C GLY A 95 8.56 0.39 6.81
N PHE A 96 8.21 0.22 5.53
CA PHE A 96 8.61 -0.98 4.81
C PHE A 96 10.14 -1.00 4.62
N VAL A 97 10.73 -2.19 4.73
CA VAL A 97 12.13 -2.49 4.45
C VAL A 97 12.22 -3.48 3.29
N ASP A 98 13.44 -3.67 2.78
CA ASP A 98 13.71 -4.57 1.65
C ASP A 98 12.79 -4.23 0.45
N VAL A 99 12.62 -2.93 0.21
CA VAL A 99 11.70 -2.41 -0.82
C VAL A 99 12.36 -2.53 -2.20
N GLU A 100 11.82 -3.40 -3.04
CA GLU A 100 12.41 -3.74 -4.32
C GLU A 100 11.37 -3.82 -5.45
N CYS A 101 11.86 -3.59 -6.68
CA CYS A 101 11.12 -3.83 -7.90
C CYS A 101 11.59 -5.15 -8.51
N VAL A 102 10.74 -6.18 -8.49
CA VAL A 102 11.09 -7.52 -8.97
C VAL A 102 10.79 -7.70 -10.47
N TRP A 103 9.89 -6.89 -11.03
CA TRP A 103 9.57 -6.90 -12.46
C TRP A 103 8.99 -5.56 -12.90
N ARG A 104 9.29 -5.14 -14.13
CA ARG A 104 8.69 -3.96 -14.74
C ARG A 104 8.67 -4.08 -16.26
N GLU A 105 7.54 -3.70 -16.85
CA GLU A 105 7.41 -3.48 -18.29
C GLU A 105 6.55 -2.25 -18.54
N ARG A 106 7.12 -1.25 -19.20
CA ARG A 106 6.47 0.05 -19.48
C ARG A 106 5.95 0.72 -18.20
N ASP A 107 4.65 0.84 -18.08
CA ASP A 107 3.89 1.47 -17.00
C ASP A 107 3.38 0.48 -15.95
N MET A 108 3.57 -0.83 -16.19
CA MET A 108 3.25 -1.92 -15.28
C MET A 108 4.48 -2.37 -14.50
N PHE A 109 4.28 -2.75 -13.23
CA PHE A 109 5.36 -3.18 -12.35
C PHE A 109 4.89 -4.16 -11.29
N VAL A 110 5.85 -4.86 -10.69
CA VAL A 110 5.70 -5.58 -9.43
C VAL A 110 6.76 -5.06 -8.46
N ILE A 111 6.30 -4.47 -7.36
CA ILE A 111 7.14 -4.02 -6.24
C ILE A 111 6.73 -4.77 -4.98
N GLY A 112 7.66 -4.90 -4.04
CA GLY A 112 7.40 -5.52 -2.75
C GLY A 112 8.16 -4.85 -1.63
N GLY A 113 7.74 -5.11 -0.40
CA GLY A 113 8.43 -4.67 0.80
C GLY A 113 7.97 -5.48 2.01
N ARG A 114 8.88 -5.64 2.97
CA ARG A 114 8.62 -6.32 4.24
C ARG A 114 8.35 -5.28 5.32
N ARG A 115 7.42 -5.55 6.23
CA ARG A 115 7.20 -4.73 7.41
C ARG A 115 8.37 -4.93 8.37
N ARG A 116 9.03 -3.83 8.75
CA ARG A 116 10.06 -3.86 9.79
C ARG A 116 9.49 -4.42 11.11
N GLY A 117 10.24 -5.30 11.76
CA GLY A 117 9.85 -5.85 13.06
C GLY A 117 9.88 -4.77 14.14
N LYS A 118 9.01 -4.86 15.16
CA LYS A 118 9.04 -3.93 16.30
C LYS A 118 10.40 -3.90 17.01
N ASP A 119 11.06 -5.06 17.06
CA ASP A 119 12.35 -5.24 17.73
C ASP A 119 13.53 -4.71 16.90
N GLU A 120 13.33 -4.40 15.62
CA GLU A 120 14.33 -3.84 14.70
C GLU A 120 14.35 -2.29 14.72
N MET A 121 13.57 -1.67 15.60
CA MET A 121 13.37 -0.22 15.65
C MET A 121 14.19 0.47 16.77
N SER A 122 15.15 -0.26 17.36
CA SER A 122 16.10 0.19 18.39
C SER A 122 17.21 1.08 17.84
#